data_AF-A2AUG6-F1
#
_entry.id   AF-A2AUG6-F1
#
_cell.length_a   1.000
_cell.length_b   1.000
_cell.length_c   1.000
_cell.angle_alpha   90.00
_cell.angle_beta   90.00
_cell.angle_gamma   90.00
#
_symmetry.space_group_name_H-M   'P 1'
#
loop_
_entity.id
_entity.type
_entity.pdbx_description
1 polymer ?
#
loop_
_entity_poly.entity_id
_entity_poly.type
_entity_poly.pdbx_seq_one_letter_code
_entity_poly.pdbx_strand_id
1 'polypeptide(L)'
;MMGIPIRKFICASNQNHVLTDFIKTGHYDLRNRKLAQTFSPSIDILKSSNLERHLYLMANKDGQLMANLYHQLESQLHFRIEKMLVEKLQQEF
;
A
#
# COMPACT_ATOMS: atom_id res chain seq x y z
N MET A 1 -16.59 15.36 -2.49
CA MET A 1 -16.43 13.88 -2.54
C MET A 1 -17.47 13.36 -3.52
N MET A 2 -17.18 12.33 -4.33
CA MET A 2 -18.11 11.83 -5.38
C MET A 2 -19.37 11.10 -4.83
N GLY A 3 -19.57 11.08 -3.51
CA GLY A 3 -20.89 10.90 -2.88
C GLY A 3 -21.47 9.49 -2.84
N ILE A 4 -20.75 8.47 -3.29
CA ILE A 4 -21.26 7.09 -3.32
C ILE A 4 -21.12 6.45 -1.93
N PRO A 5 -22.21 5.93 -1.32
CA PRO A 5 -22.16 5.28 -0.02
C PRO A 5 -21.57 3.87 -0.12
N ILE A 6 -20.24 3.78 -0.12
CA ILE A 6 -19.50 2.52 -0.10
C ILE A 6 -19.18 2.17 1.36
N ARG A 7 -19.48 0.93 1.77
CA ARG A 7 -19.24 0.47 3.15
C ARG A 7 -17.76 0.23 3.43
N LYS A 8 -17.09 -0.60 2.62
CA LYS A 8 -15.73 -1.09 2.84
C LYS A 8 -15.16 -1.59 1.51
N PHE A 9 -13.89 -1.28 1.22
CA PHE A 9 -13.19 -1.78 0.05
C PHE A 9 -12.48 -3.09 0.37
N ILE A 10 -12.53 -4.09 -0.50
CA ILE A 10 -11.86 -5.37 -0.26
C ILE A 10 -10.62 -5.45 -1.16
N CYS A 11 -9.43 -5.52 -0.55
CA CYS A 11 -8.19 -5.81 -1.27
C CYS A 11 -7.95 -7.32 -1.29
N ALA A 12 -8.22 -7.96 -2.43
CA ALA A 12 -7.84 -9.34 -2.67
C ALA A 12 -6.44 -9.38 -3.31
N SER A 13 -5.55 -10.22 -2.78
CA SER A 13 -4.22 -10.48 -3.35
C SER A 13 -4.01 -11.97 -3.55
N ASN A 14 -3.15 -12.35 -4.50
CA ASN A 14 -2.69 -13.72 -4.64
C ASN A 14 -1.47 -13.98 -3.74
N GLN A 15 -0.59 -14.92 -4.10
CA GLN A 15 0.65 -15.20 -3.37
C GLN A 15 1.55 -13.96 -3.22
N ASN A 16 1.44 -12.97 -4.10
CA ASN A 16 2.12 -11.67 -4.02
C ASN A 16 1.27 -10.68 -3.19
N HIS A 17 1.25 -10.88 -1.87
CA HIS A 17 0.31 -10.24 -0.95
C HIS A 17 0.84 -8.95 -0.29
N VAL A 18 1.71 -8.21 -0.98
CA VAL A 18 2.35 -6.98 -0.45
C VAL A 18 1.33 -5.92 -0.03
N LEU A 19 0.24 -5.75 -0.78
CA LEU A 19 -0.81 -4.79 -0.47
C LEU A 19 -1.65 -5.21 0.74
N THR A 20 -1.98 -6.51 0.83
CA THR A 20 -2.73 -7.05 1.96
C THR A 20 -1.96 -6.88 3.26
N ASP A 21 -0.66 -7.17 3.26
CA ASP A 21 0.18 -6.97 4.46
C ASP A 21 0.34 -5.51 4.82
N PHE A 22 0.48 -4.64 3.82
CA PHE A 22 0.56 -3.21 4.04
C PHE A 22 -0.72 -2.68 4.70
N ILE A 23 -1.91 -3.04 4.19
CA ILE A 23 -3.19 -2.62 4.76
C ILE A 23 -3.35 -3.10 6.21
N LYS A 24 -2.90 -4.32 6.50
CA LYS A 24 -2.97 -4.90 7.85
C LYS A 24 -1.99 -4.27 8.84
N THR A 25 -0.79 -3.88 8.41
CA THR A 25 0.31 -3.57 9.34
C THR A 25 0.84 -2.13 9.22
N GLY A 26 0.58 -1.45 8.12
CA GLY A 26 1.23 -0.19 7.73
C GLY A 26 2.67 -0.33 7.27
N HIS A 27 3.21 -1.55 7.19
CA HIS A 27 4.59 -1.82 6.81
C HIS A 27 4.63 -2.30 5.36
N TYR A 28 5.28 -1.52 4.51
CA TYR A 28 5.57 -1.90 3.13
C TYR A 28 6.97 -2.49 3.10
N ASP A 29 7.11 -3.82 3.03
CA ASP A 29 8.40 -4.51 3.13
C ASP A 29 8.64 -5.43 1.93
N LEU A 30 9.70 -5.17 1.17
CA LEU A 30 10.11 -5.93 -0.01
C LEU A 30 11.34 -6.82 0.24
N ARG A 31 12.03 -6.68 1.38
CA ARG A 31 13.36 -7.26 1.62
C ARG A 31 13.40 -8.78 1.41
N ASN A 32 12.33 -9.47 1.81
CA ASN A 32 12.23 -10.94 1.75
C ASN A 32 11.16 -11.42 0.77
N ARG A 33 10.66 -10.55 -0.12
CA ARG A 33 9.63 -10.92 -1.08
C ARG A 33 10.26 -11.28 -2.42
N LYS A 34 9.86 -12.42 -2.96
CA LYS A 34 10.15 -12.84 -4.33
C LYS A 34 8.85 -12.83 -5.10
N LEU A 35 8.91 -12.38 -6.35
CA LEU A 35 7.76 -12.42 -7.24
C LEU A 35 7.45 -13.88 -7.56
N ALA A 36 6.29 -14.36 -7.13
CA ALA A 36 5.79 -15.67 -7.48
C ALA A 36 4.91 -15.58 -8.72
N GLN A 37 5.13 -16.44 -9.71
CA GLN A 37 4.22 -16.57 -10.84
C GLN A 37 2.97 -17.31 -10.38
N THR A 38 1.80 -16.75 -10.69
CA THR A 38 0.51 -17.33 -10.29
C THR A 38 -0.42 -17.51 -11.48
N PHE A 39 -1.56 -18.16 -11.24
CA PHE A 39 -2.66 -18.26 -12.21
C PHE A 39 -3.37 -16.93 -12.49
N SER A 40 -2.99 -15.86 -11.79
CA SER A 40 -3.51 -14.50 -11.99
C SER A 40 -2.35 -13.54 -12.31
N PRO A 41 -1.69 -13.69 -13.47
CA PRO A 41 -0.43 -13.00 -13.77
C PRO A 41 -0.55 -11.46 -13.76
N SER A 42 -1.74 -10.92 -14.02
CA SER A 42 -2.00 -9.47 -14.02
C SER A 42 -1.84 -8.81 -12.64
N ILE A 43 -1.88 -9.58 -11.55
CA ILE A 43 -1.72 -9.08 -10.18
C ILE A 43 -0.45 -9.62 -9.50
N ASP A 44 0.46 -10.22 -10.27
CA ASP A 44 1.79 -10.60 -9.81
C ASP A 44 2.67 -9.35 -9.71
N ILE A 45 2.56 -8.63 -8.57
CA ILE A 45 3.31 -7.39 -8.32
C ILE A 45 4.02 -7.40 -6.96
N LEU A 46 5.19 -6.77 -6.90
CA LEU A 46 5.87 -6.45 -5.64
C LEU A 46 5.76 -4.96 -5.29
N LYS A 47 5.63 -4.08 -6.28
CA LYS A 47 5.47 -2.64 -6.11
C LYS A 47 4.15 -2.19 -6.73
N SER A 48 3.38 -1.37 -6.01
CA SER A 48 2.11 -0.81 -6.49
C SER A 48 2.19 0.70 -6.61
N SER A 49 2.08 1.23 -7.83
CA SER A 49 2.01 2.67 -8.09
C SER A 49 0.69 3.29 -7.61
N ASN A 50 -0.40 2.52 -7.62
CA ASN A 50 -1.70 2.99 -7.13
C ASN A 50 -1.69 3.24 -5.61
N LEU A 51 -0.85 2.52 -4.88
CA LEU A 51 -0.69 2.74 -3.44
C LEU A 51 -0.13 4.13 -3.14
N GLU A 52 0.83 4.60 -3.94
CA GLU A 52 1.42 5.94 -3.81
C GLU A 52 0.34 7.01 -3.86
N ARG A 53 -0.51 6.94 -4.89
CA ARG A 53 -1.60 7.88 -5.09
C ARG A 53 -2.60 7.86 -3.94
N HIS A 54 -2.90 6.67 -3.42
CA HIS A 54 -3.81 6.52 -2.30
C HIS A 54 -3.24 7.12 -1.02
N LEU A 55 -1.97 6.80 -0.69
CA LEU A 55 -1.28 7.37 0.47
C LEU A 55 -1.15 8.89 0.39
N TYR A 56 -0.84 9.44 -0.79
CA TYR A 56 -0.80 10.87 -1.01
C TYR A 56 -2.15 11.54 -0.66
N LEU A 57 -3.27 10.95 -1.09
CA LEU A 57 -4.60 11.48 -0.76
C LEU A 57 -4.91 11.38 0.73
N MET A 58 -4.56 10.26 1.38
CA MET A 58 -4.76 10.05 2.82
C MET A 58 -3.90 10.95 3.69
N ALA A 59 -2.68 11.25 3.24
CA ALA A 59 -1.71 12.12 3.90
C ALA A 59 -1.93 13.60 3.56
N ASN A 60 -3.16 14.01 3.27
CA ASN A 60 -3.51 15.40 2.95
C ASN A 60 -2.67 16.02 1.82
N LYS A 61 -2.29 15.21 0.82
CA LYS A 61 -1.48 15.64 -0.33
C LYS A 61 -0.07 16.08 0.04
N ASP A 62 0.50 15.53 1.10
CA ASP A 62 1.89 15.76 1.51
C ASP A 62 2.88 15.06 0.55
N GLY A 63 3.42 15.83 -0.39
CA GLY A 63 4.42 15.34 -1.34
C GLY A 63 5.78 15.06 -0.71
N GLN A 64 6.15 15.77 0.37
CA GLN A 64 7.42 15.56 1.05
C GLN A 64 7.43 14.22 1.79
N LEU A 65 6.32 13.88 2.45
CA LEU A 65 6.14 12.57 3.05
C LEU A 65 6.27 11.46 2.00
N MET A 66 5.61 11.59 0.85
CA MET A 66 5.70 10.59 -0.23
C MET A 66 7.13 10.43 -0.73
N ALA A 67 7.82 11.53 -1.00
CA ALA A 67 9.22 11.50 -1.42
C ALA A 67 10.10 10.78 -0.39
N ASN A 68 9.92 11.06 0.91
CA ASN A 68 10.68 10.43 1.99
C ASN A 68 10.41 8.92 2.07
N LEU A 69 9.15 8.49 2.04
CA LEU A 69 8.77 7.08 2.13
C LEU A 69 9.28 6.29 0.91
N TYR A 70 9.19 6.85 -0.29
CA TYR A 70 9.65 6.17 -1.51
C TYR A 70 11.18 6.19 -1.62
N HIS A 71 11.85 7.22 -1.13
CA HIS A 71 13.31 7.20 -0.96
C HIS A 71 13.75 6.10 0.04
N GLN A 72 13.02 5.91 1.14
CA GLN A 72 13.26 4.78 2.05
C GLN A 72 12.99 3.44 1.36
N LEU A 73 11.94 3.34 0.54
CA LEU A 73 11.66 2.13 -0.22
C LEU A 73 12.78 1.77 -1.21
N GLU A 74 13.39 2.76 -1.85
CA GLU A 74 14.50 2.56 -2.79
C GLU A 74 15.80 2.17 -2.07
N SER A 75 16.11 2.84 -0.97
CA SER A 75 17.37 2.64 -0.24
C SER A 75 17.36 1.44 0.71
N GLN A 76 16.23 1.18 1.38
CA GLN A 76 16.10 0.17 2.44
C GLN A 76 15.19 -1.00 2.05
N LEU A 77 14.50 -0.92 0.91
CA LEU A 77 13.49 -1.89 0.46
C LEU A 77 12.28 -2.01 1.41
N HIS A 78 12.10 -1.08 2.34
CA HIS A 78 10.90 -1.00 3.15
C HIS A 78 10.64 0.41 3.71
N PHE A 79 9.40 0.66 4.12
CA PHE A 79 9.02 1.82 4.95
C PHE A 79 7.82 1.48 5.82
N ARG A 80 7.57 2.29 6.85
CA ARG A 80 6.38 2.16 7.71
C ARG A 80 5.69 3.50 7.83
N ILE A 81 4.36 3.49 7.69
CA ILE A 81 3.54 4.69 7.89
C ILE A 81 3.16 4.86 9.36
N GLU A 82 2.82 6.08 9.75
CA GLU A 82 2.34 6.38 11.09
C GLU A 82 1.05 5.63 11.43
N LYS A 83 0.88 5.31 12.71
CA LYS A 83 -0.28 4.55 13.22
C LYS A 83 -1.61 5.19 12.82
N MET A 84 -1.70 6.52 12.84
CA MET A 84 -2.91 7.25 12.43
C MET A 84 -3.30 6.95 10.97
N LEU A 85 -2.32 6.85 10.06
CA LEU A 85 -2.57 6.52 8.66
C LEU A 85 -2.98 5.05 8.49
N VAL A 86 -2.41 4.14 9.29
CA VAL A 86 -2.83 2.73 9.31
C VAL A 86 -4.28 2.60 9.75
N GLU A 87 -4.66 3.28 10.83
CA GLU A 87 -6.03 3.25 11.35
C GLU A 87 -7.03 3.79 10.32
N LYS A 88 -6.71 4.88 9.63
CA LYS A 88 -7.52 5.39 8.51
C LYS A 88 -7.65 4.37 7.38
N LEU A 89 -6.55 3.71 7.01
CA LEU A 89 -6.53 2.72 5.94
C LEU A 89 -7.44 1.53 6.27
N GLN A 90 -7.41 1.05 7.51
CA GLN A 90 -8.23 -0.08 7.98
C GLN A 90 -9.72 0.26 8.17
N GLN A 91 -10.06 1.54 8.31
CA GLN A 91 -11.44 1.98 8.31
C GLN A 91 -12.04 1.91 6.90
N GLU A 92 -11.24 2.22 5.87
CA GLU A 92 -11.67 2.17 4.48
C GLU A 92 -11.68 0.75 3.89
N PHE A 93 -10.72 -0.10 4.29
CA PHE A 93 -10.50 -1.46 3.74
C PHE A 93 -10.83 -2.59 4.70
#